data_AF-A0A6L9S710-F1
#
_entry.id   AF-A0A6L9S710-F1
#
_cell.length_a   1.000
_cell.length_b   1.000
_cell.length_c   1.000
_cell.angle_alpha   90.00
_cell.angle_beta   90.00
_cell.angle_gamma   90.00
#
_symmetry.space_group_name_H-M   'P 1'
#
loop_
_entity.id
_entity.type
_entity.pdbx_description
1 polymer ?
#
loop_
_entity_poly.entity_id
_entity_poly.type
_entity_poly.pdbx_seq_one_letter_code
_entity_poly.pdbx_strand_id
1 'polypeptide(L)' 'MPSYRVQNQYVKHGFIDHAEDKIEEAIQPVLEAGTANGWTLHSFQATAAAKGTNLVFIWQLPD' A
#
# COMPACT_ATOMS: atom_id res chain seq x y z
N MET A 1 2.93 -5.65 23.34
CA MET A 1 3.88 -4.99 22.43
C MET A 1 3.12 -4.80 21.14
N PRO A 2 3.09 -3.60 20.55
CA PRO A 2 2.35 -3.38 19.31
C PRO A 2 2.87 -4.32 18.25
N SER A 3 1.97 -5.13 17.67
CA SER A 3 2.32 -6.07 16.62
C SER A 3 2.20 -5.37 15.28
N TYR A 4 3.22 -5.50 14.43
CA TYR A 4 3.26 -4.86 13.13
C TYR A 4 3.20 -5.89 12.00
N ARG A 5 2.48 -5.56 10.93
CA ARG A 5 2.39 -6.34 9.71
C ARG A 5 2.85 -5.50 8.52
N VAL A 6 3.81 -6.03 7.76
CA VAL A 6 4.26 -5.43 6.50
C VAL A 6 3.48 -6.06 5.35
N GLN A 7 2.92 -5.24 4.48
CA GLN A 7 2.20 -5.68 3.29
C GLN A 7 2.75 -4.95 2.07
N ASN A 8 3.22 -5.73 1.09
CA ASN A 8 3.82 -5.23 -0.14
C ASN A 8 2.87 -5.46 -1.30
N GLN A 9 2.71 -4.46 -2.16
CA GLN A 9 1.92 -4.55 -3.39
C GLN A 9 2.70 -3.91 -4.52
N TYR A 10 2.78 -4.61 -5.65
CA TYR A 10 3.43 -4.10 -6.84
C TYR A 10 2.36 -3.64 -7.85
N VAL A 11 2.42 -2.37 -8.23
CA VAL A 11 1.56 -1.79 -9.25
C VAL A 11 2.37 -1.63 -10.52
N LYS A 12 2.07 -2.45 -11.52
CA LYS A 12 2.70 -2.35 -12.84
C LYS A 12 2.04 -1.21 -13.62
N HIS A 13 2.77 -0.13 -13.84
CA HIS A 13 2.40 0.92 -14.79
C HIS A 13 3.63 1.22 -15.67
N GLY A 14 3.40 1.50 -16.96
CA GLY A 14 4.49 1.91 -17.86
C GLY A 14 5.14 3.23 -17.40
N PHE A 15 6.24 3.62 -18.07
CA PHE A 15 6.64 5.03 -18.11
C PHE A 15 5.47 5.77 -18.79
N ILE A 16 4.87 6.76 -18.13
CA ILE A 16 3.94 7.79 -18.67
C ILE A 16 2.43 7.58 -18.36
N ASP A 17 1.82 8.73 -17.98
CA ASP A 17 0.42 9.14 -17.80
C ASP A 17 -0.48 8.29 -16.90
N HIS A 18 -1.10 8.95 -15.90
CA HIS A 18 -2.06 8.39 -14.95
C HIS A 18 -1.52 7.33 -13.98
N ALA A 19 -0.21 7.39 -13.66
CA ALA A 19 0.36 6.51 -12.64
C ALA A 19 -0.24 6.75 -11.25
N GLU A 20 -0.59 8.00 -10.92
CA GLU A 20 -1.22 8.38 -9.65
C GLU A 20 -2.62 7.77 -9.50
N ASP A 21 -3.47 7.89 -10.53
CA ASP A 21 -4.82 7.30 -10.54
C ASP A 21 -4.76 5.77 -10.34
N LYS A 22 -3.83 5.09 -11.01
CA LYS A 22 -3.65 3.62 -10.86
C LYS A 22 -3.11 3.22 -9.50
N ILE A 23 -2.32 4.08 -8.87
CA ILE A 23 -1.81 3.86 -7.53
C ILE A 23 -2.96 4.04 -6.53
N GLU A 24 -3.78 5.08 -6.67
CA GLU A 24 -4.95 5.31 -5.80
C GLU A 24 -5.97 4.16 -5.87
N GLU A 25 -6.32 3.72 -7.09
CA GLU A 25 -7.18 2.55 -7.32
C GLU A 25 -6.62 1.26 -6.69
N ALA A 26 -5.29 1.11 -6.66
CA ALA A 26 -4.64 -0.05 -6.06
C ALA A 26 -4.52 0.05 -4.52
N ILE A 27 -4.38 1.26 -3.98
CA ILE A 27 -4.22 1.54 -2.55
C ILE A 27 -5.56 1.39 -1.81
N GLN A 28 -6.66 1.93 -2.36
CA GLN A 28 -7.98 1.92 -1.74
C GLN A 28 -8.41 0.54 -1.18
N PRO A 29 -8.41 -0.55 -1.97
CA PRO A 29 -8.83 -1.86 -1.45
C PRO A 29 -7.90 -2.39 -0.35
N VAL A 30 -6.61 -2.01 -0.36
CA VAL A 30 -5.67 -2.39 0.70
C VAL A 30 -5.94 -1.63 1.99
N LEU A 31 -6.26 -0.34 1.89
CA LEU A 31 -6.65 0.46 3.06
C LEU A 31 -7.98 0.00 3.66
N GLU A 32 -8.97 -0.28 2.82
CA GLU A 32 -10.27 -0.81 3.25
C GLU A 32 -10.11 -2.17 3.92
N ALA A 33 -9.31 -3.07 3.35
CA ALA A 33 -9.03 -4.37 3.95
C ALA A 33 -8.31 -4.24 5.30
N GLY A 34 -7.29 -3.37 5.40
CA GLY A 34 -6.60 -3.13 6.66
C GLY A 34 -7.54 -2.60 7.74
N THR A 35 -8.37 -1.61 7.39
CA THR A 35 -9.37 -1.01 8.29
C THR A 35 -10.44 -2.01 8.71
N ALA A 36 -10.93 -2.85 7.79
CA ALA A 36 -11.92 -3.89 8.08
C ALA A 36 -11.38 -4.97 9.04
N ASN A 37 -10.07 -5.23 9.03
CA ASN A 37 -9.42 -6.12 9.98
C ASN A 37 -9.05 -5.43 11.31
N GLY A 38 -9.45 -4.18 11.52
CA GLY A 38 -9.13 -3.39 12.71
C GLY A 38 -7.67 -2.95 12.78
N TRP A 39 -6.93 -3.01 11.66
CA TRP A 39 -5.53 -2.60 11.62
C TRP A 39 -5.42 -1.09 11.41
N THR A 40 -4.45 -0.47 12.06
CA THR A 40 -4.15 0.95 11.90
C THR A 40 -2.97 1.12 10.97
N LEU A 41 -3.08 2.00 9.95
CA LEU A 41 -1.94 2.29 9.09
C LEU A 41 -0.89 3.07 9.88
N HIS A 42 0.27 2.46 10.08
CA HIS A 42 1.40 3.06 10.80
C HIS A 42 2.33 3.84 9.87
N SER A 43 2.63 3.28 8.69
CA SER A 43 3.47 3.93 7.69
C SER A 43 3.15 3.41 6.29
N PHE A 44 3.36 4.26 5.29
CA PHE A 44 3.19 3.94 3.88
C PHE A 44 4.39 4.47 3.09
N GLN A 45 4.95 3.64 2.21
CA GLN A 45 6.04 4.01 1.33
C GLN A 45 5.73 3.57 -0.10
N ALA A 46 5.83 4.51 -1.04
CA ALA A 46 5.76 4.23 -2.47
C ALA A 46 7.16 4.41 -3.08
N THR A 47 7.68 3.38 -3.73
CA THR A 47 8.99 3.42 -4.39
C THR A 47 8.82 3.15 -5.88
N ALA A 48 9.21 4.11 -6.71
CA ALA A 48 9.23 3.93 -8.16
C ALA A 48 10.25 2.86 -8.57
N ALA A 49 9.83 1.96 -9.45
CA ALA A 49 10.64 0.94 -10.07
C ALA A 49 10.61 1.09 -11.60
N ALA A 50 11.58 0.50 -12.30
CA ALA A 50 11.74 0.67 -13.75
C ALA A 50 10.51 0.29 -14.62
N LYS A 51 9.54 -0.45 -14.08
CA LYS A 51 8.31 -0.91 -14.78
C LYS A 51 7.02 -0.74 -13.94
N GLY A 52 7.05 0.07 -12.89
CA GLY A 52 5.90 0.26 -12.00
C GLY A 52 6.28 0.90 -10.66
N THR A 53 5.41 0.78 -9.67
CA THR A 53 5.64 1.28 -8.30
C THR A 53 5.44 0.16 -7.30
N ASN A 54 6.39 0.03 -6.36
CA ASN A 54 6.25 -0.80 -5.19
C ASN A 54 5.59 0.02 -4.08
N LEU A 55 4.48 -0.48 -3.56
CA LEU A 55 3.75 0.08 -2.44
C LEU A 55 4.00 -0.80 -1.21
N VAL A 56 4.45 -0.20 -0.13
CA VAL A 56 4.72 -0.85 1.15
C VAL A 56 3.85 -0.23 2.21
N PHE A 57 3.02 -1.04 2.85
CA PHE A 57 2.15 -0.65 3.94
C PHE A 57 2.62 -1.32 5.22
N ILE A 58 2.79 -0.53 6.26
CA ILE A 58 3.10 -1.00 7.60
C ILE A 58 1.85 -0.79 8.44
N TRP A 59 1.24 -1.89 8.86
CA TRP A 59 0.04 -1.93 9.66
C TRP A 59 0.40 -2.22 11.11
N GLN A 60 -0.23 -1.51 12.04
CA GLN A 60 -0.29 -1.87 13.45
C GLN A 60 -1.55 -2.70 13.69
N LEU A 61 -1.37 -3.90 14.21
CA LEU A 61 -2.46 -4.81 14.55
C LEU A 61 -3.11 -4.36 15.87
N PRO A 62 -4.43 -4.58 16.03
CA PRO A 62 -5.07 -4.44 17.33
C PRO A 62 -4.48 -5.48 18.30
N ASP A 63 -4.32 -5.10 19.56
CA ASP A 63 -3.82 -5.98 20.63
C ASP A 63 -4.74 -7.19 20.86
#